data_AF-A0A2E0TKX3-F1
#
_entry.id   AF-A0A2E0TKX3-F1
#
_cell.length_a   1.000
_cell.length_b   1.000
_cell.length_c   1.000
_cell.angle_alpha   90.00
_cell.angle_beta   90.00
_cell.angle_gamma   90.00
#
_symmetry.space_group_name_H-M   'P 1'
#
loop_
_entity.id
_entity.type
_entity.pdbx_description
1 polymer ?
#
loop_
_entity_poly.entity_id
_entity_poly.type
_entity_poly.pdbx_seq_one_letter_code
_entity_poly.pdbx_strand_id
1 'polypeptide(L)'
;MIRAGLLVLFVGGLACGGDDDGPVDAGSDAATLDGGSSDGGSSDGGFSDSGPDAGDLCLGAAEGESCPVEGASCGECSDPCSFCNLLRCEGGTWTALEVFPAPCFDCGELRCRQDTQYCEVLLPGRPEGMASYTCREAPVGCEPTPSCACVEVPGGSCDESGDGVIVTLAAP
;
A
#
# COMPACT_ATOMS: atom_id res chain seq x y z
N MET A 1 39.19 23.96 3.83
CA MET A 1 37.95 24.01 4.65
C MET A 1 37.30 22.64 4.55
N ILE A 2 36.95 22.08 5.70
CA ILE A 2 36.74 20.66 5.96
C ILE A 2 35.42 20.19 5.35
N ARG A 3 35.46 19.10 4.57
CA ARG A 3 34.29 18.35 4.11
C ARG A 3 33.74 17.54 5.29
N ALA A 4 32.49 17.76 5.65
CA ALA A 4 31.73 16.88 6.54
C ALA A 4 30.75 16.07 5.69
N GLY A 5 31.07 14.79 5.47
CA GLY A 5 30.14 13.81 4.96
C GLY A 5 29.22 13.35 6.10
N LEU A 6 27.92 13.38 5.86
CA LEU A 6 26.94 12.76 6.76
C LEU A 6 26.63 11.36 6.21
N LEU A 7 27.18 10.37 6.90
CA LEU A 7 26.89 8.96 6.76
C LEU A 7 25.54 8.69 7.43
N VAL A 8 24.51 8.34 6.65
CA VAL A 8 23.27 7.78 7.20
C VAL A 8 23.38 6.26 7.13
N LEU A 9 23.46 5.64 8.32
CA LEU A 9 23.47 4.21 8.53
C LEU A 9 22.09 3.63 8.21
N PHE A 10 22.08 2.65 7.30
CA PHE A 10 20.98 1.71 7.14
C PHE A 10 20.85 0.87 8.42
N VAL A 11 19.68 0.90 9.06
CA VAL A 11 19.33 -0.04 10.12
C VAL A 11 18.04 -0.75 9.72
N GLY A 12 18.21 -2.05 9.42
CA GLY A 12 17.25 -3.10 9.78
C GLY A 12 16.02 -3.25 8.89
N GLY A 13 16.10 -4.17 7.93
CA GLY A 13 14.91 -4.87 7.44
C GLY A 13 14.29 -5.69 8.57
N LEU A 14 13.02 -5.45 8.86
CA LEU A 14 12.24 -6.27 9.77
C LEU A 14 11.60 -7.41 8.96
N ALA A 15 12.40 -8.46 8.73
CA ALA A 15 11.88 -9.74 8.30
C ALA A 15 11.17 -10.39 9.51
N CYS A 16 9.86 -10.58 9.41
CA CYS A 16 9.11 -11.45 10.31
C CYS A 16 9.40 -12.92 9.95
N GLY A 17 10.54 -13.45 10.40
CA GLY A 17 10.79 -14.89 10.46
C GLY A 17 10.55 -15.35 11.89
N GLY A 18 9.38 -15.91 12.17
CA GLY A 18 9.09 -16.54 13.45
C GLY A 18 9.84 -17.86 13.57
N ASP A 19 10.57 -18.01 14.68
CA ASP A 19 11.12 -19.27 15.16
C ASP A 19 10.00 -20.21 15.60
N ASP A 20 9.78 -21.32 14.89
CA ASP A 20 9.00 -22.47 15.40
C ASP A 20 9.54 -23.77 14.80
N ASP A 21 10.51 -24.38 15.48
CA ASP A 21 10.85 -25.80 15.30
C ASP A 21 11.29 -26.38 16.66
N GLY A 22 10.31 -26.88 17.41
CA GLY A 22 10.49 -28.07 18.25
C GLY A 22 9.53 -29.16 17.76
N PRO A 23 9.60 -30.42 18.23
CA PRO A 23 10.64 -31.09 19.02
C PRO A 23 11.28 -32.28 18.25
N VAL A 24 12.54 -32.60 18.54
CA VAL A 24 13.12 -33.92 18.19
C VAL A 24 12.87 -34.90 19.32
N ASP A 25 11.86 -35.75 19.13
CA ASP A 25 11.54 -36.89 19.99
C ASP A 25 12.37 -38.12 19.57
N ALA A 26 13.19 -38.66 20.48
CA ALA A 26 13.82 -39.97 20.30
C ALA A 26 14.07 -40.68 21.65
N GLY A 27 13.33 -41.77 21.86
CA GLY A 27 13.59 -42.81 22.88
C GLY A 27 12.49 -42.92 23.93
N SER A 28 11.44 -43.71 23.72
CA SER A 28 11.35 -45.16 24.00
C SER A 28 11.69 -45.55 25.44
N ASP A 29 10.68 -45.62 26.32
CA ASP A 29 10.64 -46.52 27.49
C ASP A 29 9.19 -46.91 27.81
N ALA A 30 8.99 -48.18 28.13
CA ALA A 30 7.71 -48.84 28.28
C ALA A 30 7.00 -48.54 29.62
N ALA A 31 5.67 -48.37 29.57
CA ALA A 31 4.78 -48.76 30.66
C ALA A 31 3.38 -49.11 30.14
N THR A 32 3.01 -50.36 30.38
CA THR A 32 1.65 -50.91 30.48
C THR A 32 0.66 -49.97 31.18
N LEU A 33 -0.58 -49.88 30.69
CA LEU A 33 -1.82 -50.14 31.45
C LEU A 33 -3.08 -50.00 30.56
N ASP A 34 -4.07 -50.80 30.94
CA ASP A 34 -5.34 -51.17 30.32
C ASP A 34 -6.42 -50.06 30.45
N GLY A 35 -7.35 -49.97 29.47
CA GLY A 35 -8.70 -49.45 29.74
C GLY A 35 -9.30 -48.46 28.73
N GLY A 36 -10.37 -48.90 28.05
CA GLY A 36 -11.58 -48.09 27.85
C GLY A 36 -11.80 -47.43 26.49
N SER A 37 -12.79 -47.96 25.75
CA SER A 37 -13.44 -47.32 24.59
C SER A 37 -14.00 -45.94 24.90
N SER A 38 -13.91 -45.00 23.94
CA SER A 38 -14.97 -44.04 23.57
C SER A 38 -14.62 -43.33 22.26
N ASP A 39 -15.58 -43.33 21.34
CA ASP A 39 -15.56 -42.66 20.04
C ASP A 39 -15.26 -41.15 20.14
N GLY A 40 -14.39 -40.64 19.27
CA GLY A 40 -14.11 -39.21 19.19
C GLY A 40 -13.13 -38.84 18.07
N GLY A 41 -13.67 -38.22 17.02
CA GLY A 41 -13.06 -37.24 16.10
C GLY A 41 -11.60 -37.39 15.66
N SER A 42 -11.39 -37.45 14.34
CA SER A 42 -10.18 -36.97 13.66
C SER A 42 -10.60 -36.62 12.23
N SER A 43 -10.80 -35.35 11.88
CA SER A 43 -9.77 -34.33 11.60
C SER A 43 -8.95 -34.67 10.35
N ASP A 44 -9.59 -34.62 9.18
CA ASP A 44 -8.87 -34.42 7.92
C ASP A 44 -8.73 -32.91 7.70
N GLY A 45 -7.68 -32.36 8.31
CA GLY A 45 -7.19 -31.01 8.05
C GLY A 45 -6.65 -30.90 6.64
N GLY A 46 -7.51 -30.47 5.72
CA GLY A 46 -7.08 -29.83 4.49
C GLY A 46 -6.88 -28.34 4.77
N PHE A 47 -5.67 -27.95 5.20
CA PHE A 47 -5.25 -26.55 5.17
C PHE A 47 -5.02 -26.19 3.69
N SER A 48 -6.10 -25.88 3.00
CA SER A 48 -6.01 -25.12 1.76
C SER A 48 -5.74 -23.68 2.19
N ASP A 49 -4.48 -23.23 2.07
CA ASP A 49 -4.07 -21.82 2.07
C ASP A 49 -4.64 -21.07 0.85
N SER A 50 -5.95 -21.21 0.63
CA SER A 50 -6.74 -20.25 -0.11
C SER A 50 -7.20 -19.24 0.94
N GLY A 51 -6.33 -18.28 1.27
CA GLY A 51 -6.77 -17.09 1.98
C GLY A 51 -8.00 -16.54 1.26
N PRO A 52 -9.11 -16.26 1.97
CA PRO A 52 -10.32 -15.80 1.32
C PRO A 52 -9.99 -14.56 0.50
N ASP A 53 -10.42 -14.56 -0.76
CA ASP A 53 -10.34 -13.39 -1.63
C ASP A 53 -10.78 -12.16 -0.82
N ALA A 54 -9.97 -11.11 -0.80
CA ALA A 54 -10.27 -9.89 -0.04
C ALA A 54 -11.64 -9.29 -0.39
N GLY A 55 -12.19 -9.64 -1.56
CA GLY A 55 -13.55 -9.30 -1.97
C GLY A 55 -14.64 -9.95 -1.13
N ASP A 56 -14.44 -11.17 -0.61
CA ASP A 56 -15.41 -11.88 0.26
C ASP A 56 -15.29 -11.45 1.72
N LEU A 57 -14.05 -11.21 2.19
CA LEU A 57 -13.74 -10.74 3.55
C LEU A 57 -14.40 -9.40 3.90
N CYS A 58 -14.63 -8.56 2.90
CA CYS A 58 -15.19 -7.23 3.08
C CYS A 58 -16.70 -7.15 2.84
N LEU A 59 -17.35 -8.25 2.45
CA LEU A 59 -18.79 -8.27 2.27
C LEU A 59 -19.49 -8.12 3.63
N GLY A 60 -20.14 -6.97 3.83
CA GLY A 60 -20.84 -6.67 5.08
C GLY A 60 -19.93 -6.19 6.21
N ALA A 61 -18.66 -5.87 5.94
CA ALA A 61 -17.80 -5.23 6.94
C ALA A 61 -18.41 -3.89 7.38
N ALA A 62 -18.66 -3.76 8.68
CA ALA A 62 -19.17 -2.55 9.31
C ALA A 62 -18.49 -2.38 10.67
N GLU A 63 -18.25 -1.13 11.08
CA GLU A 63 -17.65 -0.84 12.39
C GLU A 63 -18.44 -1.51 13.53
N GLY A 64 -17.72 -2.16 14.43
CA GLY A 64 -18.29 -2.87 15.59
C GLY A 64 -18.76 -4.30 15.31
N GLU A 65 -18.77 -4.74 14.05
CA GLU A 65 -19.11 -6.13 13.70
C GLU A 65 -17.91 -7.07 13.81
N SER A 66 -18.20 -8.36 13.98
CA SER A 66 -17.18 -9.40 14.03
C SER A 66 -16.43 -9.50 12.70
N CYS A 67 -15.12 -9.63 12.75
CA CYS A 67 -14.30 -9.84 11.57
C CYS A 67 -13.66 -11.24 11.58
N PRO A 68 -13.54 -11.90 10.41
CA PRO A 68 -13.09 -13.29 10.35
C PRO A 68 -11.56 -13.44 10.44
N VAL A 69 -10.79 -12.40 10.13
CA VAL A 69 -9.33 -12.45 10.00
C VAL A 69 -8.69 -11.20 10.61
N GLU A 70 -7.92 -11.38 11.67
CA GLU A 70 -7.17 -10.29 12.32
C GLU A 70 -6.22 -9.59 11.33
N GLY A 71 -6.19 -8.25 11.41
CA GLY A 71 -5.37 -7.43 10.53
C GLY A 71 -5.91 -7.26 9.11
N ALA A 72 -7.01 -7.92 8.73
CA ALA A 72 -7.68 -7.65 7.47
C ALA A 72 -8.13 -6.19 7.40
N SER A 73 -8.10 -5.61 6.20
CA SER A 73 -8.50 -4.22 5.95
C SER A 73 -9.54 -4.15 4.84
N CYS A 74 -10.61 -3.39 5.06
CA CYS A 74 -11.71 -3.24 4.12
C CYS A 74 -12.04 -1.76 3.86
N GLY A 75 -12.47 -1.47 2.63
CA GLY A 75 -12.71 -0.12 2.15
C GLY A 75 -11.73 0.27 1.04
N GLU A 76 -12.05 1.34 0.34
CA GLU A 76 -11.20 1.90 -0.72
C GLU A 76 -10.91 3.37 -0.44
N CYS A 77 -9.65 3.76 -0.62
CA CYS A 77 -9.25 5.16 -0.67
C CYS A 77 -9.17 5.54 -2.15
N SER A 78 -10.31 5.90 -2.74
CA SER A 78 -10.35 6.27 -4.16
C SER A 78 -9.57 7.56 -4.45
N ASP A 79 -9.43 8.43 -3.45
CA ASP A 79 -8.54 9.61 -3.47
C ASP A 79 -7.46 9.52 -2.38
N PRO A 80 -6.19 9.26 -2.74
CA PRO A 80 -5.09 9.20 -1.76
C PRO A 80 -4.75 10.57 -1.17
N CYS A 81 -5.25 11.65 -1.75
CA CYS A 81 -5.00 13.03 -1.33
C CYS A 81 -6.00 13.55 -0.29
N SER A 82 -6.97 12.74 0.10
CA SER A 82 -7.99 13.06 1.09
C SER A 82 -7.98 12.04 2.22
N PHE A 83 -8.57 12.42 3.36
CA PHE A 83 -8.80 11.48 4.43
C PHE A 83 -9.76 10.40 3.94
N CYS A 84 -9.44 9.14 4.22
CA CYS A 84 -10.33 8.03 3.98
C CYS A 84 -10.47 7.20 5.26
N ASN A 85 -11.65 6.64 5.43
CA ASN A 85 -11.92 5.71 6.53
C ASN A 85 -11.92 4.31 5.96
N LEU A 86 -10.96 3.50 6.42
CA LEU A 86 -10.93 2.07 6.19
C LEU A 86 -11.44 1.37 7.44
N LEU A 87 -11.81 0.11 7.32
CA LEU A 87 -12.02 -0.78 8.46
C LEU A 87 -10.79 -1.66 8.61
N ARG A 88 -10.31 -1.84 9.83
CA ARG A 88 -9.29 -2.84 10.17
C ARG A 88 -9.82 -3.79 11.24
N CYS A 89 -9.61 -5.08 11.04
CA CYS A 89 -9.96 -6.09 12.02
C CYS A 89 -8.95 -6.07 13.17
N GLU A 90 -9.41 -5.65 14.35
CA GLU A 90 -8.59 -5.57 15.57
C GLU A 90 -9.36 -6.16 16.75
N GLY A 91 -8.81 -7.20 17.38
CA GLY A 91 -9.44 -7.84 18.53
C GLY A 91 -10.74 -8.57 18.17
N GLY A 92 -10.82 -9.11 16.95
CA GLY A 92 -11.98 -9.83 16.43
C GLY A 92 -13.13 -8.93 15.96
N THR A 93 -12.93 -7.60 15.94
CA THR A 93 -13.95 -6.63 15.54
C THR A 93 -13.43 -5.66 14.49
N TRP A 94 -14.27 -5.30 13.52
CA TRP A 94 -13.99 -4.23 12.57
C TRP A 94 -13.96 -2.88 13.28
N THR A 95 -12.82 -2.21 13.23
CA THR A 95 -12.60 -0.87 13.82
C THR A 95 -12.32 0.12 12.69
N ALA A 96 -12.90 1.32 12.76
CA ALA A 96 -12.55 2.38 11.80
C ALA A 96 -11.11 2.85 12.00
N LEU A 97 -10.39 2.86 10.89
CA LEU A 97 -9.04 3.36 10.76
C LEU A 97 -9.07 4.57 9.83
N GLU A 98 -8.80 5.75 10.40
CA GLU A 98 -8.58 6.96 9.61
C GLU A 98 -7.19 6.90 8.98
N VAL A 99 -7.15 6.94 7.65
CA VAL A 99 -5.93 7.02 6.87
C VAL A 99 -5.68 8.48 6.54
N PHE A 100 -4.50 8.98 6.94
CA PHE A 100 -4.09 10.34 6.65
C PHE A 100 -3.81 10.52 5.15
N PRO A 101 -4.14 11.70 4.60
CA PRO A 101 -3.84 12.03 3.22
C PRO A 101 -2.35 11.86 2.91
N ALA A 102 -2.05 11.30 1.75
CA ALA A 102 -0.72 11.41 1.18
C ALA A 102 -0.39 12.89 0.91
N PRO A 103 0.90 13.28 0.93
CA PRO A 103 1.31 14.60 0.46
C PRO A 103 0.91 14.72 -1.03
N CYS A 104 0.18 15.78 -1.38
CA CYS A 104 -0.33 16.02 -2.73
C CYS A 104 -0.20 17.48 -3.12
N PHE A 105 -0.11 17.76 -4.42
CA PHE A 105 -0.03 19.10 -4.99
C PHE A 105 -1.12 19.32 -6.04
N ASP A 106 -1.47 20.59 -6.29
CA ASP A 106 -2.55 20.95 -7.22
C ASP A 106 -2.12 20.84 -8.69
N CYS A 107 -2.98 20.24 -9.52
CA CYS A 107 -2.82 20.06 -10.95
C CYS A 107 -4.12 20.49 -11.66
N GLY A 108 -4.36 21.80 -11.69
CA GLY A 108 -5.62 22.36 -12.19
C GLY A 108 -6.80 21.97 -11.29
N GLU A 109 -7.68 21.11 -11.79
CA GLU A 109 -8.83 20.55 -11.05
C GLU A 109 -8.54 19.21 -10.37
N LEU A 110 -7.34 18.65 -10.57
CA LEU A 110 -6.89 17.40 -9.96
C LEU A 110 -5.88 17.67 -8.84
N ARG A 111 -5.69 16.69 -7.96
CA ARG A 111 -4.58 16.65 -7.00
C ARG A 111 -3.71 15.44 -7.29
N CYS A 112 -2.42 15.67 -7.53
CA CYS A 112 -1.46 14.61 -7.80
C CYS A 112 -0.65 14.32 -6.53
N ARG A 113 -0.25 13.05 -6.34
CA ARG A 113 0.62 12.66 -5.23
C ARG A 113 2.00 13.29 -5.39
N GLN A 114 2.47 13.96 -4.34
CA GLN A 114 3.87 14.36 -4.25
C GLN A 114 4.76 13.11 -4.33
N ASP A 115 6.02 13.31 -4.72
CA ASP A 115 7.08 12.28 -4.74
C ASP A 115 6.92 11.14 -5.76
N THR A 116 5.71 10.89 -6.28
CA THR A 116 5.43 9.76 -7.18
C THR A 116 4.78 10.17 -8.49
N GLN A 117 4.29 11.42 -8.61
CA GLN A 117 3.59 11.89 -9.80
C GLN A 117 4.01 13.29 -10.22
N TYR A 118 3.85 13.59 -11.51
CA TYR A 118 3.92 14.93 -12.08
C TYR A 118 2.60 15.30 -12.77
N CYS A 119 2.33 16.60 -12.88
CA CYS A 119 1.15 17.12 -13.54
C CYS A 119 1.45 17.35 -15.02
N GLU A 120 0.73 16.68 -15.91
CA GLU A 120 0.75 16.95 -17.34
C GLU A 120 -0.42 17.87 -17.71
N VAL A 121 -0.10 19.02 -18.30
CA VAL A 121 -1.05 20.02 -18.80
C VAL A 121 -0.97 20.02 -20.32
N LEU A 122 -2.03 19.57 -20.97
CA LEU A 122 -2.13 19.66 -22.43
C LEU A 122 -2.92 20.92 -22.79
N LEU A 123 -2.22 21.89 -23.38
CA LEU A 123 -2.84 23.09 -23.93
C LEU A 123 -3.43 22.77 -25.31
N PRO A 124 -4.70 23.11 -25.57
CA PRO A 124 -5.31 22.85 -26.85
C PRO A 124 -4.68 23.72 -27.94
N GLY A 125 -4.49 23.14 -29.12
CA GLY A 125 -4.21 23.89 -30.33
C GLY A 125 -5.41 24.77 -30.72
N ARG A 126 -5.25 25.66 -31.71
CA ARG A 126 -6.40 26.41 -32.25
C ARG A 126 -7.34 25.47 -33.01
N PRO A 127 -8.68 25.60 -32.91
CA PRO A 127 -9.45 26.59 -32.14
C PRO A 127 -9.47 26.32 -30.63
N GLU A 128 -9.65 27.39 -29.85
CA GLU A 128 -9.53 27.42 -28.39
C GLU A 128 -10.35 26.31 -27.71
N GLY A 129 -9.67 25.43 -26.98
CA GLY A 129 -10.27 24.47 -26.07
C GLY A 129 -9.93 24.80 -24.61
N MET A 130 -10.34 23.93 -23.69
CA MET A 130 -9.88 23.96 -22.30
C MET A 130 -8.58 23.14 -22.19
N ALA A 131 -7.67 23.58 -21.31
CA ALA A 131 -6.51 22.75 -20.94
C ALA A 131 -7.00 21.48 -20.27
N SER A 132 -6.39 20.34 -20.59
CA SER A 132 -6.63 19.09 -19.85
C SER A 132 -5.47 18.82 -18.91
N TYR A 133 -5.80 18.39 -17.70
CA TYR A 133 -4.86 18.06 -16.63
C TYR A 133 -4.84 16.55 -16.43
N THR A 134 -3.66 15.98 -16.21
CA THR A 134 -3.51 14.54 -15.94
C THR A 134 -2.35 14.31 -14.98
N CYS A 135 -2.61 13.57 -13.90
CA CYS A 135 -1.54 13.09 -13.03
C CYS A 135 -0.84 11.90 -13.70
N ARG A 136 0.46 12.02 -13.95
CA ARG A 136 1.31 10.98 -14.53
C ARG A 136 2.23 10.43 -13.48
N GLU A 137 2.50 9.13 -13.51
CA GLU A 137 3.53 8.53 -12.66
C GLU A 137 4.91 9.03 -13.09
N ALA A 138 5.74 9.35 -12.11
CA ALA A 138 7.12 9.70 -12.36
C ALA A 138 7.85 8.50 -12.98
N PRO A 139 8.72 8.71 -13.99
CA PRO A 139 9.53 7.64 -14.53
C PRO A 139 10.37 6.95 -13.46
N VAL A 140 10.62 5.65 -13.63
CA VAL A 140 11.48 4.87 -12.72
C VAL A 140 12.86 5.52 -12.66
N GLY A 141 13.35 5.80 -11.45
CA GLY A 141 14.60 6.52 -11.23
C GLY A 141 14.46 8.03 -11.01
N CYS A 142 13.24 8.58 -11.16
CA CYS A 142 12.89 9.93 -10.70
C CYS A 142 12.38 9.95 -9.24
N GLU A 143 12.37 8.81 -8.57
CA GLU A 143 12.07 8.70 -7.14
C GLU A 143 13.30 9.09 -6.29
N PRO A 144 13.12 9.65 -5.09
CA PRO A 144 11.85 9.87 -4.40
C PRO A 144 11.16 11.19 -4.76
N THR A 145 11.75 12.07 -5.59
CA THR A 145 11.14 13.36 -5.89
C THR A 145 11.26 13.66 -7.38
N PRO A 146 10.13 13.70 -8.12
CA PRO A 146 10.16 14.00 -9.54
C PRO A 146 10.76 15.39 -9.75
N SER A 147 11.52 15.54 -10.85
CA SER A 147 12.11 16.80 -11.25
C SER A 147 12.02 17.00 -12.75
N CYS A 148 12.06 18.25 -13.22
CA CYS A 148 12.09 18.57 -14.65
C CYS A 148 13.36 18.07 -15.36
N ALA A 149 14.44 17.88 -14.61
CA ALA A 149 15.65 17.24 -15.14
C ALA A 149 15.44 15.75 -15.45
N CYS A 150 14.50 15.11 -14.74
CA CYS A 150 14.24 13.68 -14.85
C CYS A 150 13.05 13.37 -15.77
N VAL A 151 12.02 14.22 -15.75
CA VAL A 151 10.88 14.12 -16.66
C VAL A 151 11.26 14.76 -17.99
N GLU A 152 11.61 13.94 -18.99
CA GLU A 152 11.89 14.45 -20.34
C GLU A 152 10.64 15.11 -20.93
N VAL A 153 10.74 16.37 -21.35
CA VAL A 153 9.61 17.13 -21.92
C VAL A 153 9.87 17.50 -23.39
N PRO A 154 9.68 16.56 -24.33
CA PRO A 154 9.84 16.86 -25.74
C PRO A 154 8.73 17.81 -26.22
N GLY A 155 9.12 19.00 -26.72
CA GLY A 155 8.18 19.95 -27.33
C GLY A 155 7.29 20.71 -26.34
N GLY A 156 7.64 20.73 -25.05
CA GLY A 156 6.90 21.44 -24.02
C GLY A 156 7.78 22.26 -23.07
N SER A 157 7.20 22.70 -21.97
CA SER A 157 7.88 23.37 -20.87
C SER A 157 7.67 22.61 -19.57
N CYS A 158 8.59 22.77 -18.63
CA CYS A 158 8.53 22.13 -17.32
C CYS A 158 8.77 23.17 -16.23
N ASP A 159 7.96 23.14 -15.18
CA ASP A 159 8.03 24.03 -14.01
C ASP A 159 8.11 23.21 -12.71
N GLU A 160 9.02 23.62 -11.82
CA GLU A 160 9.24 23.03 -10.48
C GLU A 160 9.09 24.10 -9.39
N SER A 161 8.35 25.17 -9.67
CA SER A 161 8.33 26.36 -8.80
C SER A 161 7.47 26.17 -7.54
N GLY A 162 6.83 25.00 -7.36
CA GLY A 162 5.93 24.67 -6.24
C GLY A 162 6.18 23.29 -5.64
N ASP A 163 5.16 22.74 -4.96
CA ASP A 163 5.22 21.44 -4.26
C ASP A 163 5.22 20.21 -5.20
N GLY A 164 5.36 20.41 -6.52
CA GLY A 164 5.36 19.34 -7.52
C GLY A 164 5.85 19.82 -8.89
N VAL A 165 5.95 18.88 -9.83
CA VAL A 165 6.42 19.13 -11.19
C VAL A 165 5.24 19.30 -12.14
N ILE A 166 5.24 20.38 -12.92
CA ILE A 166 4.22 20.68 -13.92
C ILE A 166 4.84 20.69 -15.32
N VAL A 167 4.41 19.76 -16.16
CA VAL A 167 4.80 19.62 -17.55
C VAL A 167 3.69 20.15 -18.44
N THR A 168 3.98 21.18 -19.22
CA THR A 168 3.01 21.77 -20.16
C THR A 168 3.38 21.39 -21.59
N LEU A 169 2.46 20.73 -22.28
CA LEU A 169 2.58 20.32 -23.68
C LEU A 169 1.58 21.10 -24.54
N ALA A 170 1.99 21.48 -25.74
CA ALA A 170 1.06 21.99 -26.74
C ALA A 170 0.51 20.80 -27.55
N ALA A 171 -0.81 20.73 -27.71
CA ALA A 171 -1.40 19.79 -28.65
C ALA A 171 -0.88 20.09 -30.08
N PRO A 172 -0.62 19.04 -30.89
CA PRO A 172 -0.11 19.19 -32.26
C PRO A 172 -1.07 19.94 -33.19
#